data_AF-A0A9D7WG18-F1
#
_entry.id   AF-A0A9D7WG18-F1
#
_cell.length_a   1.000
_cell.length_b   1.000
_cell.length_c   1.000
_cell.angle_alpha   90.00
_cell.angle_beta   90.00
_cell.angle_gamma   90.00
#
_symmetry.space_group_name_H-M   'P 1'
#
loop_
_entity.id
_entity.type
_entity.pdbx_description
1 polymer ?
#
loop_
_entity_poly.entity_id
_entity_poly.type
_entity_poly.pdbx_seq_one_letter_code
_entity_poly.pdbx_strand_id
1 'polypeptide(L)' 'MQKSYRFLSGVDDAAFCQRVSNALAEGYVLYGNPVMVMDNGSRIVGQAVILPDLAKIQDVANRNKSGD' A
#
# COMPACT_ATOMS: atom_id res chain seq x y z
N MET A 1 -16.59 10.57 -0.44
CA MET A 1 -15.33 10.96 0.23
C MET A 1 -14.27 9.93 -0.10
N GLN A 2 -13.15 10.35 -0.70
CA GLN A 2 -12.02 9.46 -1.00
C GLN A 2 -11.36 9.01 0.31
N LYS A 3 -11.07 7.71 0.44
CA LYS A 3 -10.46 7.15 1.65
C LYS A 3 -8.95 7.37 1.61
N SER A 4 -8.37 8.00 2.63
CA SER A 4 -6.93 8.32 2.64
C SER A 4 -6.01 7.10 2.75
N TYR A 5 -6.54 5.94 3.12
CA TYR A 5 -5.85 4.65 3.19
C TYR A 5 -6.69 3.57 2.50
N ARG A 6 -6.03 2.67 1.77
CA ARG A 6 -6.61 1.46 1.21
C ARG A 6 -5.64 0.30 1.39
N PHE A 7 -6.15 -0.85 1.80
CA PHE A 7 -5.42 -2.12 1.74
C PHE A 7 -5.98 -2.94 0.60
N LEU A 8 -5.22 -3.05 -0.49
CA LEU A 8 -5.59 -3.87 -1.63
C LEU A 8 -5.10 -5.29 -1.37
N SER A 9 -5.95 -6.30 -1.48
CA SER A 9 -5.56 -7.70 -1.40
C SER A 9 -6.24 -8.55 -2.47
N GLY A 10 -5.72 -9.75 -2.70
CA GLY A 10 -6.28 -10.73 -3.62
C GLY A 10 -5.24 -11.74 -4.09
N VAL A 11 -5.60 -12.55 -5.08
CA VAL A 11 -4.69 -13.50 -5.73
C VAL A 11 -3.52 -12.75 -6.40
N ASP A 12 -2.34 -13.35 -6.37
CA ASP A 12 -1.13 -12.87 -7.08
C ASP A 12 -1.30 -13.04 -8.60
N ASP A 13 -2.03 -12.11 -9.21
CA ASP A 13 -2.36 -12.09 -10.64
C ASP A 13 -2.33 -10.69 -11.26
N ALA A 14 -2.50 -10.63 -12.58
CA ALA A 14 -2.53 -9.37 -13.33
C ALA A 14 -3.67 -8.43 -12.89
N ALA A 15 -4.79 -8.97 -12.40
CA ALA A 15 -5.91 -8.16 -11.93
C ALA A 15 -5.56 -7.45 -10.61
N PHE A 16 -4.79 -8.08 -9.72
CA PHE A 16 -4.23 -7.43 -8.55
C PHE A 16 -3.27 -6.31 -8.95
N CYS A 17 -2.33 -6.57 -9.85
CA CYS A 17 -1.41 -5.55 -10.38
C CYS A 17 -2.18 -4.34 -10.92
N GLN A 18 -3.22 -4.56 -11.72
CA GLN A 18 -4.04 -3.49 -12.28
C GLN A 18 -4.73 -2.65 -11.19
N ARG A 19 -5.23 -3.27 -10.11
CA ARG A 19 -5.84 -2.52 -8.99
C ARG A 19 -4.83 -1.62 -8.29
N VAL A 20 -3.61 -2.10 -8.10
CA VAL A 20 -2.51 -1.30 -7.54
C VAL A 20 -2.16 -0.15 -8.49
N SER A 21 -1.97 -0.42 -9.78
CA SER A 21 -1.68 0.60 -10.79
C SER A 21 -2.76 1.68 -10.88
N ASN A 22 -4.04 1.29 -10.79
CA ASN A 22 -5.14 2.24 -10.77
C ASN A 22 -5.10 3.15 -9.55
N ALA A 23 -4.83 2.60 -8.35
CA ALA A 23 -4.70 3.42 -7.16
C ALA A 23 -3.52 4.43 -7.28
N LEU A 24 -2.40 4.02 -7.88
CA LEU A 24 -1.29 4.93 -8.14
C LEU A 24 -1.68 6.03 -9.14
N ALA A 25 -2.41 5.69 -10.20
CA ALA A 25 -2.93 6.66 -11.15
C ALA A 25 -3.95 7.64 -10.53
N GLU A 26 -4.70 7.19 -9.51
CA GLU A 26 -5.60 8.01 -8.69
C GLU A 26 -4.86 8.93 -7.69
N GLY A 27 -3.53 8.91 -7.67
CA GLY A 27 -2.70 9.77 -6.83
C GLY A 27 -2.35 9.21 -5.46
N TYR A 28 -2.59 7.92 -5.21
CA TYR A 28 -2.06 7.26 -4.01
C TYR A 28 -0.57 6.95 -4.16
N VAL A 29 0.11 6.73 -3.02
CA VAL A 29 1.47 6.22 -2.94
C VAL A 29 1.51 4.89 -2.20
N LEU A 30 2.52 4.07 -2.48
CA LEU A 30 2.72 2.80 -1.77
C LEU A 30 3.11 3.07 -0.32
N TYR A 31 2.53 2.29 0.59
CA TYR A 31 2.89 2.31 2.01
C TYR A 31 3.50 0.98 2.43
N GLY A 32 4.78 1.01 2.83
CA GLY A 32 5.51 -0.16 3.31
C GLY A 32 5.69 -1.25 2.24
N ASN A 33 6.15 -2.40 2.71
CA ASN A 33 6.36 -3.57 1.86
C ASN A 33 5.03 -4.31 1.61
N PRO A 34 4.89 -4.98 0.46
CA PRO A 34 3.76 -5.87 0.22
C PRO A 34 3.78 -7.06 1.19
N VAL A 35 2.60 -7.63 1.42
CA VAL A 35 2.40 -8.87 2.17
C VAL A 35 2.09 -9.98 1.18
N MET A 36 2.61 -11.18 1.43
CA MET A 36 2.33 -12.38 0.63
C MET A 36 2.13 -13.57 1.56
N VAL A 37 1.04 -14.30 1.36
CA VAL A 37 0.67 -15.49 2.15
C VAL A 37 0.18 -16.59 1.21
N MET A 38 0.47 -17.84 1.54
CA MET A 38 -0.16 -19.00 0.88
C MET A 38 -1.45 -19.37 1.63
N ASP A 39 -2.58 -19.35 0.93
CA ASP A 39 -3.89 -19.76 1.45
C ASP A 39 -4.49 -20.81 0.52
N ASN A 40 -4.71 -22.03 1.04
CA ASN A 40 -5.29 -23.16 0.31
C ASN A 40 -4.68 -23.38 -1.10
N GLY A 41 -3.35 -23.29 -1.20
CA GLY A 41 -2.62 -23.47 -2.46
C GLY A 41 -2.62 -22.25 -3.40
N SER A 42 -3.38 -21.21 -3.08
CA SER A 42 -3.34 -19.92 -3.78
C SER A 42 -2.36 -18.97 -3.09
N ARG A 43 -1.64 -18.17 -3.88
CA ARG A 43 -0.82 -17.08 -3.37
C ARG A 43 -1.68 -15.83 -3.25
N ILE A 44 -1.87 -15.37 -2.03
CA ILE A 44 -2.60 -14.13 -1.73
C ILE A 44 -1.59 -13.04 -1.43
N VAL A 45 -1.74 -11.90 -2.10
CA VAL A 45 -0.89 -10.72 -1.94
C VAL A 45 -1.71 -9.55 -1.41
N GLY A 46 -1.03 -8.64 -0.72
CA GLY A 46 -1.59 -7.42 -0.17
C GLY A 46 -0.64 -6.24 -0.31
N GLN A 47 -1.16 -5.08 -0.66
CA GLN A 47 -0.41 -3.82 -0.72
C GLN A 47 -1.25 -2.69 -0.12
N ALA A 48 -0.68 -2.01 0.88
CA ALA A 48 -1.25 -0.78 1.41
C ALA A 48 -0.89 0.41 0.51
N VAL A 49 -1.86 1.30 0.30
CA VAL A 49 -1.66 2.58 -0.39
C VAL A 49 -2.31 3.71 0.41
N ILE A 50 -1.66 4.87 0.43
CA ILE A 50 -2.11 6.06 1.17
C ILE A 50 -2.12 7.30 0.28
N LEU A 51 -2.94 8.29 0.62
CA LEU A 51 -2.84 9.60 0.00
C LEU A 51 -1.56 10.33 0.48
N PRO A 52 -0.94 11.17 -0.36
CA PRO A 52 0.31 11.86 -0.04
C PRO A 52 0.29 12.66 1.25
N ASP A 53 -0.85 13.21 1.66
CA ASP A 53 -0.96 13.97 2.91
C ASP A 53 -0.72 13.11 4.16
N LEU A 54 -1.05 11.81 4.11
CA LEU A 54 -0.68 10.86 5.17
C LEU A 54 0.80 10.44 5.07
N ALA A 55 1.36 10.38 3.87
CA ALA A 55 2.78 10.04 3.68
C ALA A 55 3.70 11.12 4.29
N LYS A 56 3.36 12.41 4.13
CA LYS A 56 4.10 13.52 4.76
C LYS A 56 4.19 13.40 6.28
N ILE A 57 3.13 12.90 6.93
CA ILE A 57 3.11 12.68 8.39
C ILE A 57 4.13 11.60 8.78
N GLN A 58 4.28 10.56 7.97
CA GLN A 58 5.26 9.50 8.22
C GLN A 58 6.69 9.97 8.05
N ASP A 59 6.98 10.76 7.02
CA ASP A 59 8.32 11.32 6.81
C ASP A 59 8.75 12.22 7.96
N VAL A 60 7.82 13.01 8.52
CA VAL A 60 8.08 13.80 9.74
C VAL A 60 8.32 12.89 10.94
N ALA A 61 7.49 11.87 11.15
CA ALA A 61 7.65 10.94 12.27
C ALA A 61 8.97 10.14 12.18
N ASN A 62 9.42 9.78 10.97
CA ASN A 62 10.65 9.04 10.75
C ASN A 62 11.90 9.91 10.97
N ARG A 63 11.90 11.16 10.51
CA ARG A 63 13.01 12.11 10.75
C ARG A 63 13.21 12.42 12.24
N ASN A 64 12.13 12.40 13.03
CA ASN A 64 12.20 12.66 14.47
C ASN A 64 12.72 11.45 15.28
N LYS A 65 12.90 10.28 14.66
CA LYS A 65 13.41 9.06 15.32
C LYS A 65 14.90 8.80 15.10
N SER A 66 15.55 9.52 14.18
CA SER A 66 16.98 9.35 13.83
C SER A 66 17.91 10.30 14.59
N GLY A 67 17.47 10.83 15.74
CA GLY A 67 18.20 11.81 16.55
C GLY A 67 18.69 11.26 17.91
N ASP A 68 19.00 9.96 17.99
CA ASP A 68 19.70 9.32 19.12
C ASP A 68 21.07 8.82 18.65
#